data_AF-A0A971S714-F1
#
_entry.id   AF-A0A971S714-F1
#
_cell.length_a   1.000
_cell.length_b   1.000
_cell.length_c   1.000
_cell.angle_alpha   90.00
_cell.angle_beta   90.00
_cell.angle_gamma   90.00
#
_symmetry.space_group_name_H-M   'P 1'
#
loop_
_entity.id
_entity.type
_entity.pdbx_description
1 polymer ?
#
loop_
_entity_poly.entity_id
_entity_poly.type
_entity_poly.pdbx_seq_one_letter_code
_entity_poly.pdbx_strand_id
1 'polypeptide(L)'
;RNLYYDGDKACEHGCLGGGTCFDVCEFDAIRMENGIAIIDKDKCTACNRCIEVCPKNVIDMVPYDALTVIKCNSTDTAREVRSKCSIGCIACRLCVRSCPEETIGFENNLAKIDYSGCIQCGICVQKCPTKCITAEYELPAEVVEAK
;
A
#
# COMPACT_ATOMS: atom_id res chain seq x y z
N ARG A 1 18.72 10.42 5.81
CA ARG A 1 18.05 9.44 4.91
C ARG A 1 16.96 10.20 4.19
N ASN A 2 16.87 10.08 2.87
CA ASN A 2 15.79 10.71 2.09
C ASN A 2 14.55 9.81 2.21
N LEU A 3 13.86 9.95 3.35
CA LEU A 3 12.66 9.19 3.67
C LEU A 3 11.44 9.96 3.13
N TYR A 4 10.61 9.29 2.35
CA TYR A 4 9.29 9.79 2.00
C TYR A 4 8.25 8.78 2.48
N TYR A 5 7.34 9.26 3.34
CA TYR A 5 6.36 8.43 4.04
C TYR A 5 7.01 7.30 4.88
N ASP A 6 8.12 7.60 5.57
CA ASP A 6 8.94 6.62 6.34
C ASP A 6 9.54 5.46 5.54
N GLY A 7 9.48 5.51 4.20
CA GLY A 7 10.17 4.62 3.27
C GLY A 7 11.39 5.29 2.61
N ASP A 8 12.47 4.54 2.40
CA ASP A 8 13.69 5.06 1.77
C ASP A 8 13.58 5.00 0.24
N LYS A 9 14.02 6.07 -0.43
CA LYS A 9 14.14 6.17 -1.90
C LYS A 9 14.98 5.05 -2.52
N ALA A 10 15.84 4.39 -1.75
CA ALA A 10 16.60 3.23 -2.23
C ALA A 10 15.72 2.02 -2.59
N CYS A 11 14.42 2.02 -2.24
CA CYS A 11 13.51 0.95 -2.61
C CYS A 11 13.25 0.96 -4.13
N GLU A 12 13.61 -0.13 -4.79
CA GLU A 12 13.39 -0.29 -6.23
C GLU A 12 11.92 -0.48 -6.61
N HIS A 13 11.09 -0.82 -5.62
CA HIS A 13 9.65 -1.12 -5.71
C HIS A 13 8.77 0.04 -5.23
N GLY A 14 9.35 1.21 -4.96
CA GLY A 14 8.65 2.39 -4.49
C GLY A 14 8.48 3.47 -5.56
N CYS A 15 7.66 4.49 -5.24
CA CYS A 15 7.54 5.68 -6.07
C CYS A 15 8.90 6.40 -6.17
N LEU A 16 9.30 6.75 -7.40
CA LEU A 16 10.54 7.52 -7.63
C LEU A 16 10.39 9.03 -7.40
N GLY A 17 9.14 9.52 -7.32
CA GLY A 17 8.86 10.95 -7.28
C GLY A 17 9.08 11.68 -8.60
N GLY A 18 9.05 10.96 -9.72
CA GLY A 18 9.30 11.51 -11.05
C GLY A 18 8.15 12.33 -11.66
N GLY A 19 6.95 12.30 -11.06
CA GLY A 19 5.82 13.13 -11.48
C GLY A 19 5.12 12.71 -12.78
N THR A 20 5.61 11.71 -13.52
CA THR A 20 5.01 11.33 -14.83
C THR A 20 3.53 10.96 -14.74
N CYS A 21 3.10 10.29 -13.66
CA CYS A 21 1.69 9.99 -13.44
C CYS A 21 0.84 11.26 -13.19
N PHE A 22 1.41 12.27 -12.52
CA PHE A 22 0.76 13.56 -12.29
C PHE A 22 0.58 14.30 -13.63
N ASP A 23 1.63 14.36 -14.45
CA ASP A 23 1.62 15.11 -15.72
C ASP A 23 0.60 14.57 -16.74
N VAL A 24 0.28 13.28 -16.71
CA VAL A 24 -0.69 12.66 -17.63
C VAL A 24 -2.13 12.66 -17.12
N CYS A 25 -2.37 13.10 -15.87
CA CYS A 25 -3.71 13.08 -15.29
C CYS A 25 -4.53 14.29 -15.74
N GLU A 26 -5.46 14.08 -16.67
CA GLU A 26 -6.36 15.13 -17.18
C GLU A 26 -7.51 15.49 -16.21
N PHE A 27 -7.62 14.79 -15.07
CA PHE A 27 -8.75 14.89 -14.13
C PHE A 27 -8.36 15.54 -12.80
N ASP A 28 -7.13 16.02 -12.65
CA ASP A 28 -6.62 16.58 -11.39
C ASP A 28 -6.77 15.59 -10.20
N ALA A 29 -6.72 14.30 -10.50
CA ALA A 29 -6.90 13.21 -9.54
C ALA A 29 -5.58 12.80 -8.87
N ILE A 30 -4.45 13.37 -9.27
CA ILE A 30 -3.13 13.02 -8.72
C ILE A 30 -2.51 14.30 -8.18
N ARG A 31 -1.93 14.24 -6.99
CA ARG A 31 -1.11 15.30 -6.40
C ARG A 31 0.22 14.76 -5.95
N MET A 32 1.25 15.58 -6.00
CA MET A 32 2.58 15.22 -5.50
C MET A 32 2.74 15.79 -4.10
N GLU A 33 2.81 14.92 -3.09
CA GLU A 33 3.04 15.30 -1.69
C GLU A 33 4.27 14.57 -1.18
N ASN A 34 5.20 15.30 -0.55
CA ASN A 34 6.44 14.71 -0.03
C ASN A 34 7.10 13.79 -1.06
N GLY A 35 7.25 14.26 -2.31
CA GLY A 35 7.90 13.51 -3.38
C GLY A 35 7.24 12.18 -3.78
N ILE A 36 6.00 11.89 -3.35
CA ILE A 36 5.23 10.72 -3.77
C ILE A 36 3.90 11.15 -4.39
N ALA A 37 3.38 10.33 -5.30
CA ALA A 37 2.07 10.54 -5.89
C ALA A 37 0.97 10.08 -4.94
N ILE A 38 0.01 10.95 -4.67
CA ILE A 38 -1.22 10.66 -3.94
C ILE A 38 -2.38 10.77 -4.92
N ILE A 39 -3.17 9.70 -5.03
CA ILE A 39 -4.31 9.64 -5.95
C ILE A 39 -5.59 9.89 -5.16
N ASP A 40 -6.35 10.89 -5.60
CA ASP A 40 -7.71 11.16 -5.15
C ASP A 40 -8.68 10.24 -5.91
N LYS A 41 -9.21 9.24 -5.20
CA LYS A 41 -10.12 8.25 -5.79
C LYS A 41 -11.46 8.84 -6.23
N ASP A 42 -11.89 9.98 -5.66
CA ASP A 42 -13.18 10.60 -5.99
C ASP A 42 -13.11 11.40 -7.29
N LYS A 43 -11.90 11.85 -7.67
CA LYS A 43 -11.63 12.46 -8.98
C LYS A 43 -11.15 11.47 -10.03
N CYS A 44 -10.65 10.31 -9.62
CA CYS A 44 -10.10 9.31 -10.51
C CYS A 44 -11.21 8.68 -11.39
N THR A 45 -11.01 8.69 -12.71
CA THR A 45 -11.95 8.13 -13.69
C THR A 45 -11.58 6.72 -14.16
N ALA A 46 -10.59 6.08 -13.51
CA ALA A 46 -10.08 4.75 -13.87
C ALA A 46 -9.57 4.64 -15.33
N CYS A 47 -8.96 5.71 -15.86
CA CYS A 47 -8.48 5.77 -17.25
C CYS A 47 -7.14 5.05 -17.52
N ASN A 48 -6.49 4.50 -16.48
CA ASN A 48 -5.21 3.74 -16.52
C ASN A 48 -3.96 4.46 -17.02
N ARG A 49 -4.03 5.72 -17.51
CA ARG A 49 -2.87 6.44 -18.05
C ARG A 49 -1.70 6.55 -17.07
N CYS A 50 -1.98 6.75 -15.78
CA CYS A 50 -0.95 6.83 -14.74
C CYS A 50 -0.20 5.49 -14.53
N ILE A 51 -0.87 4.36 -14.73
CA ILE A 51 -0.29 3.01 -14.64
C ILE A 51 0.66 2.79 -15.82
N GLU A 52 0.20 3.11 -17.03
CA GLU A 52 0.97 2.93 -18.27
C GLU A 52 2.29 3.70 -18.30
N VAL A 53 2.30 4.92 -17.75
CA VAL A 53 3.50 5.78 -17.75
C VAL A 53 4.38 5.61 -16.51
N CYS A 54 4.02 4.75 -15.57
CA CYS A 54 4.80 4.56 -14.36
C CYS A 54 6.02 3.67 -14.66
N PRO A 55 7.27 4.19 -14.66
CA PRO A 55 8.45 3.39 -15.02
C PRO A 55 8.76 2.27 -14.00
N LYS A 56 8.11 2.30 -12.84
CA LYS A 56 8.27 1.33 -11.76
C LYS A 56 7.05 0.42 -11.55
N ASN A 57 5.96 0.62 -12.29
CA ASN A 57 4.71 -0.14 -12.12
C ASN A 57 4.26 -0.25 -10.64
N VAL A 58 4.27 0.87 -9.92
CA VAL A 58 3.90 0.92 -8.48
C VAL A 58 2.48 1.42 -8.23
N ILE A 59 1.73 1.69 -9.30
CA ILE A 59 0.33 2.11 -9.26
C ILE A 59 -0.49 0.92 -9.75
N ASP A 60 -1.51 0.55 -9.00
CA ASP A 60 -2.39 -0.56 -9.33
C ASP A 60 -3.85 -0.17 -9.06
N MET A 61 -4.77 -0.83 -9.74
CA MET A 61 -6.21 -0.65 -9.54
C MET A 61 -6.66 -1.43 -8.31
N VAL A 62 -7.49 -0.79 -7.50
CA VAL A 62 -8.19 -1.42 -6.39
C VAL A 62 -9.69 -1.13 -6.52
N PRO A 63 -10.57 -1.98 -5.97
CA PRO A 63 -11.99 -1.66 -5.87
C PRO A 63 -12.22 -0.31 -5.18
N TYR A 64 -13.24 0.43 -5.61
CA TYR A 64 -13.49 1.79 -5.10
C TYR A 64 -13.79 1.81 -3.58
N ASP A 65 -14.43 0.76 -3.08
CA ASP A 65 -14.76 0.52 -1.69
C ASP A 65 -13.62 -0.06 -0.85
N ALA A 66 -12.47 -0.39 -1.47
CA ALA A 66 -11.31 -0.91 -0.75
C ALA A 66 -10.66 0.17 0.14
N LEU A 67 -11.10 0.27 1.40
CA LEU A 67 -10.50 1.23 2.35
C LEU A 67 -9.29 0.67 3.09
N THR A 68 -9.05 -0.65 3.08
CA THR A 68 -7.89 -1.28 3.71
C THR A 68 -6.91 -1.73 2.65
N VAL A 69 -5.70 -1.17 2.60
CA VAL A 69 -4.73 -1.44 1.53
C VAL A 69 -3.33 -1.72 2.06
N ILE A 70 -2.59 -2.54 1.32
CA ILE A 70 -1.16 -2.81 1.58
C ILE A 70 -0.35 -1.79 0.75
N LYS A 71 0.42 -0.93 1.42
CA LYS A 71 1.21 0.15 0.76
C LYS A 71 2.58 -0.32 0.26
N CYS A 72 3.02 -1.51 0.64
CA CYS A 72 4.29 -2.08 0.18
C CYS A 72 4.08 -2.88 -1.10
N ASN A 73 4.99 -2.75 -2.07
CA ASN A 73 5.04 -3.56 -3.29
C ASN A 73 6.34 -4.39 -3.42
N SER A 74 7.22 -4.34 -2.42
CA SER A 74 8.50 -5.05 -2.47
C SER A 74 8.34 -6.56 -2.36
N THR A 75 8.97 -7.28 -3.30
CA THR A 75 9.11 -8.75 -3.29
C THR A 75 10.47 -9.23 -2.75
N ASP A 76 11.34 -8.28 -2.40
CA ASP A 76 12.63 -8.51 -1.74
C ASP A 76 12.48 -9.30 -0.42
N THR A 77 13.58 -9.92 0.03
CA THR A 77 13.60 -10.60 1.32
C THR A 77 13.44 -9.62 2.50
N ALA A 78 12.97 -10.12 3.64
CA ALA A 78 12.82 -9.29 4.85
C ALA A 78 14.11 -8.55 5.27
N ARG A 79 15.28 -9.16 5.03
CA ARG A 79 16.58 -8.53 5.33
C ARG A 79 16.84 -7.32 4.44
N GLU A 80 16.57 -7.45 3.14
CA GLU A 80 16.75 -6.38 2.16
C GLU A 80 15.72 -5.27 2.35
N VAL A 81 14.47 -5.64 2.64
CA VAL A 81 13.45 -4.64 2.99
C VAL A 81 13.90 -3.87 4.21
N ARG A 82 14.32 -4.51 5.30
CA ARG A 82 14.74 -3.82 6.53
C ARG A 82 16.00 -2.96 6.37
N SER A 83 16.87 -3.27 5.41
CA SER A 83 18.05 -2.44 5.16
C SER A 83 17.70 -1.15 4.42
N LYS A 84 16.61 -1.15 3.63
CA LYS A 84 16.13 -0.01 2.85
C LYS A 84 14.98 0.72 3.56
N CYS A 85 13.91 0.04 3.94
CA CYS A 85 12.64 0.61 4.38
C CYS A 85 12.22 0.13 5.78
N SER A 86 11.90 1.07 6.68
CA SER A 86 11.39 0.77 8.03
C SER A 86 9.94 0.28 8.05
N ILE A 87 9.15 0.69 7.07
CA ILE A 87 7.70 0.42 7.01
C ILE A 87 7.32 -0.63 5.96
N GLY A 88 8.29 -1.33 5.35
CA GLY A 88 8.01 -2.29 4.29
C GLY A 88 7.41 -3.61 4.81
N CYS A 89 6.78 -4.38 3.93
CA CYS A 89 6.38 -5.76 4.25
C CYS A 89 7.65 -6.60 4.51
N ILE A 90 7.71 -7.26 5.66
CA ILE A 90 8.84 -8.12 6.06
C ILE A 90 8.51 -9.61 5.95
N ALA A 91 7.54 -9.98 5.13
CA ALA A 91 7.16 -11.37 4.90
C ALA A 91 6.78 -12.18 6.16
N CYS A 92 6.34 -11.52 7.24
CA CYS A 92 6.08 -12.19 8.53
C CYS A 92 4.77 -13.00 8.60
N ARG A 93 3.88 -12.83 7.61
CA ARG A 93 2.58 -13.53 7.48
C ARG A 93 1.62 -13.36 8.67
N LEU A 94 1.81 -12.35 9.52
CA LEU A 94 0.88 -12.08 10.63
C LEU A 94 -0.49 -11.67 10.13
N CYS A 95 -0.57 -10.85 9.09
CA CYS A 95 -1.84 -10.45 8.46
C CYS A 95 -2.61 -11.66 7.90
N VAL A 96 -1.92 -12.57 7.19
CA VAL A 96 -2.49 -13.82 6.67
C VAL A 96 -3.11 -14.64 7.80
N ARG A 97 -2.36 -14.88 8.89
CA ARG A 97 -2.81 -15.71 10.02
C ARG A 97 -3.89 -15.06 10.89
N SER A 98 -4.12 -13.76 10.75
CA SER A 98 -5.04 -13.02 11.63
C SER A 98 -6.28 -12.53 10.91
N CYS A 99 -6.36 -12.70 9.59
CA CYS A 99 -7.56 -12.37 8.83
C CYS A 99 -8.64 -13.41 9.16
N PRO A 100 -9.78 -13.02 9.75
CA PRO A 100 -10.86 -13.94 10.07
C PRO A 100 -11.55 -14.50 8.81
N GLU A 101 -11.56 -13.72 7.73
CA GLU A 101 -12.16 -14.10 6.44
C GLU A 101 -11.18 -14.77 5.48
N GLU A 102 -9.93 -15.03 5.93
CA GLU A 102 -8.88 -15.69 5.14
C GLU A 102 -8.58 -15.02 3.78
N THR A 103 -8.90 -13.73 3.62
CA THR A 103 -8.77 -13.00 2.35
C THR A 103 -7.39 -12.41 2.09
N ILE A 104 -6.38 -12.71 2.92
CA ILE A 104 -5.02 -12.20 2.72
C ILE A 104 -4.14 -13.33 2.18
N GLY A 105 -3.85 -13.25 0.89
CA GLY A 105 -2.89 -14.11 0.20
C GLY A 105 -1.44 -13.72 0.46
N PHE A 106 -0.52 -14.60 0.07
CA PHE A 106 0.92 -14.37 0.24
C PHE A 106 1.71 -14.99 -0.92
N GLU A 107 2.35 -14.13 -1.72
CA GLU A 107 3.11 -14.53 -2.91
C GLU A 107 4.39 -13.70 -3.01
N ASN A 108 5.50 -14.32 -3.39
CA ASN A 108 6.77 -13.62 -3.63
C ASN A 108 7.18 -12.67 -2.49
N ASN A 109 7.11 -13.14 -1.25
CA ASN A 109 7.42 -12.37 -0.03
C ASN A 109 6.47 -11.19 0.29
N LEU A 110 5.40 -11.01 -0.48
CA LEU A 110 4.44 -9.93 -0.32
C LEU A 110 3.04 -10.45 -0.01
N ALA A 111 2.38 -9.79 0.95
CA ALA A 111 0.97 -10.06 1.22
C ALA A 111 0.08 -9.31 0.22
N LYS A 112 -1.04 -9.92 -0.19
CA LYS A 112 -2.05 -9.32 -1.06
C LYS A 112 -3.43 -9.51 -0.44
N ILE A 113 -4.31 -8.53 -0.57
CA ILE A 113 -5.69 -8.61 -0.09
C ILE A 113 -6.57 -9.00 -1.28
N ASP A 114 -7.36 -10.05 -1.12
CA ASP A 114 -8.54 -10.30 -1.93
C ASP A 114 -9.69 -9.46 -1.38
N TYR A 115 -10.05 -8.41 -2.10
CA TYR A 115 -11.07 -7.48 -1.68
C TYR A 115 -12.49 -8.06 -1.73
N SER A 116 -12.72 -9.14 -2.48
CA SER A 116 -14.07 -9.70 -2.69
C SER A 116 -14.72 -10.23 -1.40
N GLY A 117 -13.93 -10.68 -0.44
CA GLY A 117 -14.40 -11.13 0.88
C GLY A 117 -13.85 -10.30 2.05
N CYS A 118 -13.13 -9.20 1.79
CA CYS A 118 -12.57 -8.39 2.86
C CYS A 118 -13.66 -7.56 3.54
N ILE A 119 -13.98 -7.88 4.80
CA ILE A 119 -14.95 -7.13 5.60
C ILE A 119 -14.40 -5.84 6.24
N GLN A 120 -13.16 -5.47 5.92
CA GLN A 120 -12.51 -4.25 6.44
C GLN A 120 -12.54 -4.16 7.98
N CYS A 121 -12.30 -5.28 8.67
CA CYS A 121 -12.27 -5.31 10.13
C CYS A 121 -11.02 -4.63 10.74
N GLY A 122 -9.96 -4.42 9.95
CA GLY A 122 -8.76 -3.72 10.41
C GLY A 122 -7.80 -4.50 11.31
N ILE A 123 -8.07 -5.78 11.62
CA ILE A 123 -7.16 -6.63 12.42
C ILE A 123 -5.77 -6.72 11.78
N CYS A 124 -5.69 -6.83 10.45
CA CYS A 124 -4.42 -6.87 9.72
C CYS A 124 -3.63 -5.55 9.81
N VAL A 125 -4.31 -4.41 9.88
CA VAL A 125 -3.71 -3.08 10.08
C VAL A 125 -3.08 -3.00 11.46
N GLN A 126 -3.81 -3.45 12.49
CA GLN A 126 -3.32 -3.44 13.86
C GLN A 126 -2.12 -4.37 14.04
N LYS A 127 -2.21 -5.61 13.55
CA LYS A 127 -1.17 -6.64 13.74
C LYS A 127 0.05 -6.49 12.83
N CYS A 128 0.01 -5.64 11.80
CA CYS A 128 1.18 -5.41 10.96
C CYS A 128 2.28 -4.70 11.77
N PRO A 129 3.43 -5.34 12.03
CA PRO A 129 4.47 -4.77 12.89
C PRO A 129 5.19 -3.58 12.22
N THR A 130 5.18 -3.52 10.89
CA THR A 130 5.81 -2.44 10.11
C THR A 130 4.81 -1.37 9.68
N LYS A 131 3.52 -1.54 10.01
CA LYS A 131 2.44 -0.60 9.65
C LYS A 131 2.34 -0.32 8.14
N CYS A 132 2.74 -1.29 7.32
CA CYS A 132 2.64 -1.21 5.86
C CYS A 132 1.21 -1.42 5.33
N ILE A 133 0.25 -1.75 6.20
CA ILE A 133 -1.16 -1.94 5.87
C ILE A 133 -1.91 -0.78 6.52
N THR A 134 -2.73 -0.06 5.76
CA THR A 134 -3.41 1.16 6.19
C THR A 134 -4.91 1.07 5.95
N ALA A 135 -5.69 1.76 6.78
CA ALA A 135 -7.13 1.91 6.64
C ALA A 135 -7.51 3.38 6.42
N GLU A 136 -8.41 3.66 5.49
CA GLU A 136 -9.03 4.98 5.25
C GLU A 136 -10.34 5.16 6.05
N TYR A 137 -10.39 4.62 7.27
CA TYR A 137 -11.49 4.72 8.21
C TYR A 137 -10.97 4.56 9.64
N GLU A 138 -11.77 4.97 10.62
CA GLU A 138 -11.47 4.74 12.02
C GLU A 138 -11.63 3.26 12.37
N LEU A 139 -10.57 2.66 12.92
CA LEU A 139 -10.60 1.26 13.33
C LEU A 139 -11.58 1.06 14.49
N PRO A 140 -12.35 -0.06 14.50
CA PRO A 140 -13.20 -0.40 15.64
C PRO A 140 -12.41 -0.42 16.95
N ALA A 141 -13.00 0.12 18.03
CA ALA A 141 -12.34 0.22 19.34
C ALA A 141 -11.79 -1.13 19.83
N GLU A 142 -12.58 -2.20 19.64
CA GLU A 142 -12.20 -3.59 19.96
C GLU A 142 -10.92 -4.06 19.27
N VAL A 143 -10.62 -3.54 18.07
CA VAL A 143 -9.40 -3.86 17.33
C VAL A 143 -8.23 -3.04 17.84
N VAL A 144 -8.46 -1.78 18.22
CA VAL A 144 -7.42 -0.89 18.76
C VAL A 144 -6.97 -1.34 20.14
N GLU A 145 -7.89 -1.84 20.96
CA GLU A 145 -7.65 -2.24 22.36
C GLU A 145 -7.07 -3.66 22.50
N ALA A 146 -7.17 -4.48 21.46
CA ALA A 146 -6.57 -5.81 21.40
C ALA A 146 -5.03 -5.71 21.31
N LYS A 147 -4.36 -5.68 22.47
CA LYS A 147 -2.90 -5.76 22.58
C LYS A 147 -2.33 -7.11 22.13
#